data_AF-A0A2X3EC44-F1
#
_entry.id   AF-A0A2X3EC44-F1
#
_cell.length_a   1.000
_cell.length_b   1.000
_cell.length_c   1.000
_cell.angle_alpha   90.00
_cell.angle_beta   90.00
_cell.angle_gamma   90.00
#
_symmetry.space_group_name_H-M   'P 1'
#
loop_
_entity.id
_entity.type
_entity.pdbx_description
1 polymer ?
#
loop_
_entity_poly.entity_id
_entity_poly.type
_entity_poly.pdbx_seq_one_letter_code
_entity_poly.pdbx_strand_id
1 'polypeptide(L)'
;MRHGGREMGLPIGTPVAVGMIDAHAGGIGTVGVLNGAVNNMAYVFGTSSCTMTTTQEAVFVPGVWGPYYSAMVPGYWLSEGGQSAAGAAIDQLLSFHPAAAEAREQAKAAGVPLPVWLADRVLTQVASPSEAVTLAAGLHVVPEFLGNRAPLADPTRKR
;
A
#
# COMPACT_ATOMS: atom_id res chain seq x y z
N MET A 1 -31.55 -9.11 -10.12
CA MET A 1 -30.83 -7.91 -10.62
C MET A 1 -31.20 -7.60 -12.08
N ARG A 2 -32.40 -7.09 -12.39
CA ARG A 2 -32.81 -6.83 -13.80
C ARG A 2 -32.50 -5.42 -14.32
N HIS A 3 -32.21 -4.46 -13.44
CA HIS A 3 -32.05 -3.04 -13.81
C HIS A 3 -30.57 -2.64 -14.01
N GLY A 4 -29.67 -3.01 -13.08
CA GLY A 4 -28.26 -2.61 -13.15
C GLY A 4 -27.49 -3.08 -14.40
N GLY A 5 -27.86 -4.21 -15.00
CA GLY A 5 -27.24 -4.68 -16.25
C GLY A 5 -27.49 -3.74 -17.43
N ARG A 6 -28.68 -3.13 -17.51
CA ARG A 6 -29.01 -2.19 -18.61
C ARG A 6 -28.25 -0.87 -18.50
N GLU A 7 -28.07 -0.37 -17.28
CA GLU A 7 -27.30 0.86 -17.03
C GLU A 7 -25.81 0.69 -17.36
N MET A 8 -25.27 -0.52 -17.18
CA MET A 8 -23.88 -0.86 -17.51
C MET A 8 -23.69 -1.40 -18.93
N GLY A 9 -24.75 -1.54 -19.73
CA GLY A 9 -24.68 -2.13 -21.07
C GLY A 9 -24.34 -3.63 -21.10
N LEU A 10 -24.57 -4.35 -20.01
CA LEU A 10 -24.25 -5.78 -19.87
C LEU A 10 -25.44 -6.69 -20.20
N PRO A 11 -25.20 -7.89 -20.77
CA PRO A 11 -26.25 -8.89 -20.99
C PRO A 11 -26.98 -9.29 -19.71
N ILE A 12 -28.27 -9.61 -19.85
CA ILE A 12 -29.03 -10.19 -18.75
C ILE A 12 -28.44 -11.57 -18.42
N GLY A 13 -28.14 -11.80 -17.15
CA GLY A 13 -27.56 -13.06 -16.69
C GLY A 13 -26.03 -13.07 -16.62
N THR A 14 -25.34 -11.95 -16.87
CA THR A 14 -23.90 -11.82 -16.58
C THR A 14 -23.62 -12.25 -15.13
N PRO A 15 -22.71 -13.21 -14.90
CA PRO A 15 -22.35 -13.63 -13.54
C PRO A 15 -21.82 -12.45 -12.72
N VAL A 16 -22.27 -12.35 -11.47
CA VAL A 16 -21.82 -11.33 -10.52
C VAL A 16 -21.20 -12.05 -9.33
N ALA A 17 -19.91 -11.79 -9.08
CA ALA A 17 -19.22 -12.31 -7.92
C ALA A 17 -19.73 -11.66 -6.63
N VAL A 18 -19.50 -12.31 -5.48
CA VAL A 18 -19.74 -11.71 -4.17
C VAL A 18 -18.82 -10.48 -4.02
N GLY A 19 -19.31 -9.44 -3.34
CA GLY A 19 -18.52 -8.25 -3.06
C GLY A 19 -17.28 -8.54 -2.22
N MET A 20 -16.26 -7.68 -2.35
CA MET A 20 -14.98 -7.83 -1.67
C MET A 20 -14.43 -6.47 -1.25
N ILE A 21 -13.64 -6.45 -0.18
CA ILE A 21 -12.88 -5.28 0.26
C ILE A 21 -11.77 -4.97 -0.76
N ASP A 22 -11.49 -3.69 -1.01
CA ASP A 22 -10.53 -3.21 -2.00
C ASP A 22 -9.11 -3.82 -1.84
N ALA A 23 -8.56 -3.81 -0.64
CA ALA A 23 -7.25 -4.38 -0.33
C ALA A 23 -7.25 -5.89 -0.60
N HIS A 24 -8.32 -6.61 -0.24
CA HIS A 24 -8.44 -8.04 -0.48
C HIS A 24 -8.51 -8.35 -1.99
N ALA A 25 -9.20 -7.51 -2.76
CA ALA A 25 -9.24 -7.63 -4.22
C ALA A 25 -7.85 -7.44 -4.85
N GLY A 26 -7.10 -6.42 -4.39
CA GLY A 26 -5.68 -6.25 -4.76
C GLY A 26 -4.80 -7.41 -4.31
N GLY A 27 -5.09 -7.99 -3.15
CA GLY A 27 -4.44 -9.18 -2.61
C GLY A 27 -4.61 -10.39 -3.51
N ILE A 28 -5.84 -10.75 -3.84
CA ILE A 28 -6.12 -11.88 -4.76
C ILE A 28 -5.50 -11.63 -6.13
N GLY A 29 -5.55 -10.39 -6.63
CA GLY A 29 -4.97 -10.03 -7.93
C GLY A 29 -3.45 -10.21 -8.03
N THR A 30 -2.74 -10.37 -6.90
CA THR A 30 -1.27 -10.37 -6.88
C THR A 30 -0.66 -11.58 -6.18
N VAL A 31 -1.27 -12.08 -5.09
CA VAL A 31 -0.66 -13.07 -4.19
C VAL A 31 -0.44 -14.44 -4.85
N GLY A 32 -1.20 -14.76 -5.90
CA GLY A 32 -1.13 -16.03 -6.62
C GLY A 32 0.10 -16.19 -7.53
N VAL A 33 0.99 -15.20 -7.60
CA VAL A 33 2.15 -15.20 -8.50
C VAL A 33 3.17 -16.29 -8.13
N LEU A 34 3.95 -16.79 -9.10
CA LEU A 34 4.97 -17.83 -8.91
C LEU A 34 4.46 -19.04 -8.11
N ASN A 35 4.93 -19.22 -6.88
CA ASN A 35 4.65 -20.36 -6.01
C ASN A 35 3.33 -20.22 -5.22
N GLY A 36 2.43 -19.32 -5.64
CA GLY A 36 1.08 -19.19 -5.10
C GLY A 36 0.97 -18.45 -3.77
N ALA A 37 -0.25 -18.36 -3.25
CA ALA A 37 -0.62 -17.43 -2.19
C ALA A 37 0.15 -17.57 -0.87
N VAL A 38 0.60 -18.78 -0.53
CA VAL A 38 1.34 -19.05 0.71
C VAL A 38 2.79 -18.55 0.64
N ASN A 39 3.35 -18.43 -0.56
CA ASN A 39 4.75 -18.05 -0.77
C ASN A 39 4.94 -16.56 -1.07
N ASN A 40 3.84 -15.80 -1.13
CA ASN A 40 3.89 -14.38 -1.46
C ASN A 40 3.10 -13.58 -0.43
N MET A 41 3.57 -12.36 -0.17
CA MET A 41 2.81 -11.37 0.57
C MET A 41 2.25 -10.37 -0.45
N ALA A 42 0.94 -10.14 -0.40
CA ALA A 42 0.36 -9.02 -1.14
C ALA A 42 0.64 -7.73 -0.37
N TYR A 43 1.21 -6.75 -1.08
CA TYR A 43 1.42 -5.41 -0.53
C TYR A 43 0.69 -4.38 -1.39
N VAL A 44 -0.49 -3.96 -0.91
CA VAL A 44 -1.36 -3.01 -1.62
C VAL A 44 -1.05 -1.60 -1.13
N PHE A 45 -0.54 -0.76 -2.03
CA PHE A 45 -0.14 0.62 -1.74
C PHE A 45 -1.17 1.64 -2.22
N GLY A 46 -1.28 2.73 -1.45
CA GLY A 46 -2.04 3.93 -1.78
C GLY A 46 -1.76 5.03 -0.75
N THR A 47 -2.78 5.81 -0.40
CA THR A 47 -2.71 6.80 0.71
C THR A 47 -2.24 6.13 2.01
N SER A 48 -2.81 4.97 2.32
CA SER A 48 -2.36 3.99 3.32
C SER A 48 -1.78 2.76 2.61
N SER A 49 -1.33 1.76 3.37
CA SER A 49 -0.94 0.48 2.79
C SER A 49 -1.46 -0.70 3.61
N CYS A 50 -1.67 -1.82 2.92
CA CYS A 50 -2.13 -3.07 3.51
C CYS A 50 -1.20 -4.22 3.12
N THR A 51 -0.75 -4.97 4.12
CA THR A 51 0.05 -6.19 3.93
C THR A 51 -0.80 -7.40 4.27
N MET A 52 -0.89 -8.34 3.34
CA MET A 52 -1.74 -9.52 3.48
C MET A 52 -0.94 -10.78 3.16
N THR A 53 -0.91 -11.70 4.12
CA THR A 53 -0.22 -12.99 3.99
C THR A 53 -1.21 -14.12 4.19
N THR A 54 -1.07 -15.17 3.37
CA THR A 54 -1.93 -16.37 3.41
C THR A 54 -1.20 -17.52 4.10
N THR A 55 -1.85 -18.17 5.08
CA THR A 55 -1.30 -19.33 5.78
C THR A 55 -2.24 -20.53 5.70
N GLN A 56 -1.68 -21.75 5.71
CA GLN A 56 -2.47 -22.99 5.73
C GLN A 56 -3.19 -23.20 7.08
N GLU A 57 -2.52 -22.82 8.16
CA GLU A 57 -3.04 -22.91 9.52
C GLU A 57 -3.27 -21.51 10.12
N ALA A 58 -4.08 -21.43 11.17
CA ALA A 58 -4.33 -20.19 11.89
C ALA A 58 -3.05 -19.71 12.61
N VAL A 59 -2.59 -18.50 12.30
CA VAL A 59 -1.44 -17.87 12.96
C VAL A 59 -1.86 -16.55 13.60
N PHE A 60 -1.67 -16.44 14.92
CA PHE A 60 -1.95 -15.24 15.69
C PHE A 60 -0.67 -14.43 15.86
N VAL A 61 -0.66 -13.18 15.40
CA VAL A 61 0.49 -12.28 15.50
C VAL A 61 0.06 -11.02 16.26
N PRO A 62 0.71 -10.67 17.40
CA PRO A 62 0.38 -9.45 18.13
C PRO A 62 0.40 -8.20 17.25
N GLY A 63 -0.67 -7.40 17.35
CA GLY A 63 -0.83 -6.15 16.61
C GLY A 63 -1.06 -6.30 15.10
N VAL A 64 -1.34 -7.50 14.61
CA VAL A 64 -1.78 -7.78 13.25
C VAL A 64 -3.19 -8.36 13.30
N TRP A 65 -4.05 -7.97 12.36
CA TRP A 65 -5.42 -8.47 12.31
C TRP A 65 -5.48 -9.90 11.77
N GLY A 66 -6.51 -10.65 12.17
CA GLY A 66 -6.67 -12.06 11.86
C GLY A 66 -6.18 -13.00 12.98
N PRO A 67 -6.04 -14.30 12.69
CA PRO A 67 -6.20 -14.93 11.38
C PRO A 67 -7.68 -15.08 10.98
N TYR A 68 -8.03 -14.64 9.76
CA TYR A 68 -9.39 -14.75 9.22
C TYR A 68 -9.50 -15.92 8.22
N TYR A 69 -10.32 -16.93 8.53
CA TYR A 69 -10.48 -18.11 7.67
C TYR A 69 -11.27 -17.80 6.40
N SER A 70 -10.74 -18.23 5.25
CA SER A 70 -11.32 -18.08 3.91
C SER A 70 -11.72 -16.64 3.54
N ALA A 71 -11.10 -15.64 4.17
CA ALA A 71 -11.44 -14.22 3.97
C ALA A 71 -10.90 -13.65 2.65
N MET A 72 -9.83 -14.24 2.10
CA MET A 72 -9.21 -13.80 0.84
C MET A 72 -9.01 -14.98 -0.12
N VAL A 73 -8.26 -16.02 0.29
CA VAL A 73 -8.07 -17.24 -0.52
C VAL A 73 -8.91 -18.37 0.09
N PRO A 74 -9.81 -19.02 -0.67
CA PRO A 74 -10.65 -20.10 -0.16
C PRO A 74 -9.82 -21.23 0.46
N GLY A 75 -10.19 -21.66 1.67
CA GLY A 75 -9.52 -22.77 2.39
C GLY A 75 -8.27 -22.37 3.18
N TYR A 76 -7.84 -21.10 3.14
CA TYR A 76 -6.67 -20.61 3.86
C TYR A 76 -7.02 -19.54 4.89
N TRP A 77 -6.05 -19.17 5.73
CA TRP A 77 -6.16 -18.10 6.72
C TRP A 77 -5.45 -16.84 6.23
N LEU A 78 -6.05 -15.68 6.50
CA LEU A 78 -5.49 -14.37 6.21
C LEU A 78 -4.99 -13.69 7.48
N SER A 79 -3.74 -13.23 7.46
CA SER A 79 -3.24 -12.22 8.40
C SER A 79 -3.11 -10.88 7.68
N GLU A 80 -3.66 -9.83 8.28
CA GLU A 80 -3.72 -8.49 7.68
C GLU A 80 -3.03 -7.44 8.57
N GLY A 81 -1.91 -6.92 8.07
CA GLY A 81 -1.23 -5.76 8.63
C GLY A 81 -1.44 -4.53 7.77
N GLY A 82 -0.83 -3.41 8.18
CA GLY A 82 -0.81 -2.23 7.33
C GLY A 82 -0.17 -1.02 7.99
N GLN A 83 0.06 0.00 7.17
CA GLN A 83 0.47 1.33 7.62
C GLN A 83 -0.68 2.30 7.39
N SER A 84 -1.09 3.01 8.45
CA SER A 84 -2.18 3.99 8.38
C SER A 84 -1.87 5.14 7.41
N ALA A 85 -0.59 5.47 7.24
CA ALA A 85 -0.10 6.42 6.25
C ALA A 85 1.10 5.82 5.52
N ALA A 86 1.01 5.69 4.20
CA ALA A 86 2.09 5.25 3.32
C ALA A 86 2.39 6.33 2.29
N GLY A 87 1.60 6.44 1.22
CA GLY A 87 1.70 7.58 0.30
C GLY A 87 1.46 8.92 1.00
N ALA A 88 0.50 8.97 1.93
CA ALA A 88 0.25 10.17 2.73
C ALA A 88 1.44 10.56 3.63
N ALA A 89 2.22 9.58 4.10
CA ALA A 89 3.41 9.85 4.90
C ALA A 89 4.50 10.51 4.04
N ILE A 90 4.65 10.08 2.79
CA ILE A 90 5.56 10.71 1.82
C ILE A 90 5.11 12.16 1.54
N ASP A 91 3.83 12.36 1.23
CA ASP A 91 3.29 13.70 0.98
C ASP A 91 3.47 14.64 2.18
N GLN A 92 3.23 14.13 3.39
CA GLN A 92 3.40 14.87 4.63
C GLN A 92 4.88 15.22 4.86
N LEU A 93 5.80 14.27 4.69
CA LEU A 93 7.23 14.52 4.85
C LEU A 93 7.72 15.62 3.90
N LEU A 94 7.31 15.55 2.62
CA LEU A 94 7.66 16.56 1.63
C LEU A 94 7.10 17.94 1.97
N SER A 95 5.91 18.00 2.61
CA SER A 95 5.28 19.26 3.02
C SER A 95 6.06 20.03 4.10
N PHE A 96 6.91 19.36 4.87
CA PHE A 96 7.69 20.02 5.93
C PHE A 96 8.87 20.84 5.40
N HIS A 97 9.27 20.64 4.15
CA HIS A 97 10.38 21.38 3.58
C HIS A 97 9.92 22.80 3.15
N PRO A 98 10.64 23.87 3.51
CA PRO A 98 10.26 25.25 3.13
C PRO A 98 10.11 25.45 1.61
N ALA A 99 10.89 24.72 0.82
CA ALA A 99 10.82 24.76 -0.65
C ALA A 99 9.70 23.90 -1.26
N ALA A 100 8.80 23.31 -0.46
CA ALA A 100 7.76 22.40 -0.97
C ALA A 100 6.85 23.07 -2.01
N ALA A 101 6.50 24.35 -1.82
CA ALA A 101 5.67 25.09 -2.78
C ALA A 101 6.38 25.26 -4.13
N GLU A 102 7.64 25.69 -4.12
CA GLU A 102 8.45 25.84 -5.33
C GLU A 102 8.63 24.50 -6.06
N ALA A 103 8.96 23.44 -5.32
CA ALA A 103 9.14 22.12 -5.89
C ALA A 103 7.84 21.58 -6.53
N ARG A 104 6.66 21.88 -5.94
CA ARG A 104 5.36 21.51 -6.53
C ARG A 104 5.13 22.20 -7.88
N GLU A 105 5.45 23.48 -7.99
CA GLU A 105 5.33 24.21 -9.26
C GLU A 105 6.30 23.66 -10.32
N GLN A 106 7.53 23.31 -9.93
CA GLN A 106 8.50 22.69 -10.84
C GLN A 106 8.05 21.29 -11.32
N ALA A 107 7.55 20.46 -10.41
CA ALA A 107 7.00 19.14 -10.76
C ALA A 107 5.78 19.26 -11.69
N LYS A 108 4.88 20.21 -11.41
CA LYS A 108 3.72 20.52 -12.26
C LYS A 108 4.14 21.00 -13.65
N ALA A 109 5.14 21.87 -13.75
CA ALA A 109 5.69 22.32 -15.03
C ALA A 109 6.31 21.17 -15.83
N ALA A 110 6.88 20.17 -15.16
CA ALA A 110 7.40 18.94 -15.75
C ALA A 110 6.31 17.89 -16.06
N GLY A 111 5.05 18.11 -15.66
CA GLY A 111 3.94 17.20 -15.92
C GLY A 111 3.96 15.90 -15.11
N VAL A 112 4.69 15.85 -14.00
CA VAL A 112 4.86 14.64 -13.17
C VAL A 112 4.51 14.90 -11.69
N PRO A 113 4.13 13.87 -10.91
CA PRO A 113 3.91 14.02 -9.47
C PRO A 113 5.19 14.46 -8.72
N LEU A 114 5.05 15.25 -7.66
CA LEU A 114 6.19 15.75 -6.88
C LEU A 114 7.15 14.65 -6.39
N PRO A 115 6.69 13.52 -5.82
CA PRO A 115 7.60 12.45 -5.40
C PRO A 115 8.41 11.87 -6.56
N VAL A 116 7.81 11.74 -7.76
CA VAL A 116 8.48 11.25 -8.97
C VAL A 116 9.52 12.26 -9.44
N TRP A 117 9.15 13.54 -9.51
CA TRP A 117 10.07 14.61 -9.89
C TRP A 117 11.31 14.69 -8.99
N LEU A 118 11.12 14.52 -7.66
CA LEU A 118 12.23 14.48 -6.70
C LEU A 118 13.07 13.22 -6.86
N ALA A 119 12.44 12.06 -7.05
CA ALA A 119 13.14 10.80 -7.26
C ALA A 119 14.02 10.86 -8.53
N ASP A 120 13.50 11.38 -9.64
CA ASP A 120 14.24 11.54 -10.90
C ASP A 120 15.49 12.42 -10.70
N ARG A 121 15.37 13.53 -9.95
CA ARG A 121 16.50 14.41 -9.62
C ARG A 121 17.54 13.75 -8.71
N VAL A 122 17.10 12.86 -7.81
CA VAL A 122 18.02 12.07 -7.00
C VAL A 122 18.79 11.10 -7.89
N LEU A 123 18.12 10.47 -8.85
CA LEU A 123 18.77 9.55 -9.79
C LEU A 123 19.82 10.23 -10.69
N THR A 124 19.70 11.53 -10.97
CA THR A 124 20.75 12.26 -11.72
C THR A 124 22.02 12.54 -10.90
N GLN A 125 21.99 12.28 -9.58
CA GLN A 125 23.12 12.56 -8.67
C GLN A 125 23.89 11.31 -8.26
N VAL A 126 23.45 10.12 -8.69
CA VAL A 126 24.02 8.82 -8.29
C VAL A 126 24.28 7.94 -9.51
N ALA A 127 25.22 7.00 -9.40
CA ALA A 127 25.52 6.10 -10.51
C ALA A 127 24.50 4.96 -10.63
N SER A 128 23.82 4.62 -9.52
CA SER A 128 22.79 3.58 -9.47
C SER A 128 21.64 3.97 -8.51
N PRO A 129 20.40 3.49 -8.74
CA PRO A 129 19.29 3.76 -7.83
C PRO A 129 19.56 3.34 -6.38
N SER A 130 20.34 2.28 -6.17
CA SER A 130 20.70 1.80 -4.83
C SER A 130 21.57 2.78 -4.06
N GLU A 131 22.42 3.56 -4.73
CA GLU A 131 23.27 4.56 -4.07
C GLU A 131 22.49 5.76 -3.54
N ALA A 132 21.26 6.00 -4.01
CA ALA A 132 20.41 7.09 -3.55
C ALA A 132 20.21 7.11 -2.02
N VAL A 133 20.24 5.93 -1.38
CA VAL A 133 20.13 5.80 0.08
C VAL A 133 21.26 6.54 0.82
N THR A 134 22.44 6.66 0.21
CA THR A 134 23.61 7.31 0.85
C THR A 134 23.44 8.83 0.97
N LEU A 135 22.62 9.45 0.12
CA LEU A 135 22.29 10.88 0.20
C LEU A 135 21.48 11.22 1.45
N ALA A 136 20.80 10.24 2.04
CA ALA A 136 20.05 10.38 3.29
C ALA A 136 20.84 9.86 4.51
N ALA A 137 22.15 9.63 4.38
CA ALA A 137 22.97 9.12 5.49
C ALA A 137 22.89 10.05 6.71
N GLY A 138 22.58 9.48 7.88
CA GLY A 138 22.40 10.22 9.13
C GLY A 138 20.99 10.82 9.31
N LEU A 139 20.12 10.73 8.31
CA LEU A 139 18.71 11.12 8.41
C LEU A 139 17.83 9.88 8.62
N HIS A 140 17.18 9.81 9.77
CA HIS A 140 16.23 8.75 10.09
C HIS A 140 14.83 9.34 10.24
N VAL A 141 13.85 8.75 9.56
CA VAL A 141 12.45 9.13 9.64
C VAL A 141 11.67 8.02 10.33
N VAL A 142 10.98 8.38 11.40
CA VAL A 142 10.03 7.51 12.12
C VAL A 142 8.64 7.74 11.48
N PRO A 143 8.08 6.75 10.74
CA PRO A 143 6.96 6.97 9.82
C PRO A 143 5.57 7.04 10.48
N GLU A 144 5.48 6.94 11.81
CA GLU A 144 4.24 6.98 12.61
C GLU A 144 3.57 8.37 12.67
N PHE A 145 3.40 9.03 11.52
CA PHE A 145 2.65 10.30 11.42
C PHE A 145 1.17 10.15 11.82
N LEU A 146 0.62 8.95 11.68
CA LEU A 146 -0.76 8.60 12.01
C LEU A 146 -0.82 7.33 12.90
N GLY A 147 0.05 7.27 13.90
CA GLY A 147 0.19 6.11 14.78
C GLY A 147 0.78 4.89 14.07
N ASN A 148 0.79 3.76 14.77
CA ASN A 148 1.26 2.48 14.25
C ASN A 148 0.11 1.45 14.28
N ARG A 149 -0.44 1.10 13.11
CA ARG A 149 -1.47 0.05 12.99
C ARG A 149 -0.89 -1.33 13.27
N ALA A 150 0.20 -1.68 12.59
CA ALA A 150 0.91 -2.93 12.80
C ALA A 150 2.44 -2.69 12.75
N PRO A 151 3.23 -3.42 13.54
CA PRO A 151 2.82 -4.47 14.48
C PRO A 151 2.52 -3.97 15.91
N LEU A 152 2.62 -2.67 16.19
CA LEU A 152 2.52 -2.16 17.57
C LEU A 152 1.07 -1.96 18.03
N ALA A 153 0.12 -1.82 17.11
CA ALA A 153 -1.28 -1.51 17.39
C ALA A 153 -1.46 -0.34 18.38
N ASP A 154 -0.69 0.73 18.17
CA ASP A 154 -0.69 1.95 18.97
C ASP A 154 -1.10 3.15 18.11
N PRO A 155 -2.37 3.59 18.18
CA PRO A 155 -2.85 4.73 17.41
C PRO A 155 -2.29 6.08 17.88
N THR A 156 -1.61 6.12 19.04
CA THR A 156 -1.06 7.35 19.64
C THR A 156 0.44 7.49 19.44
N ARG A 157 1.08 6.49 18.83
CA ARG A 157 2.53 6.46 18.59
C ARG A 157 2.99 7.65 17.74
N LYS A 158 4.08 8.30 18.15
CA LYS A 158 4.69 9.43 17.42
C LYS A 158 6.23 9.44 17.39
N ARG A 159 6.91 8.48 18.06
CA ARG A 159 8.37 8.41 18.20
C ARG A 159 8.86 6.98 18.43
#